data_AF-A0A832E6D7-F1
#
_entry.id   AF-A0A832E6D7-F1
#
_cell.length_a   1.000
_cell.length_b   1.000
_cell.length_c   1.000
_cell.angle_alpha   90.00
_cell.angle_beta   90.00
_cell.angle_gamma   90.00
#
_symmetry.space_group_name_H-M   'P 1'
#
loop_
_entity.id
_entity.type
_entity.pdbx_description
1 polymer ?
#
loop_
_entity_poly.entity_id
_entity_poly.type
_entity_poly.pdbx_seq_one_letter_code
_entity_poly.pdbx_strand_id
1 'polypeptide(L)'
;SHAKTNKVTGYPALSRHAEGVTVVLYETEQLARYHHRNGLIRLFGFQLKKETDYLRRKVLTDLKTPILYNQLPGKTELYGDVSGDYYDDILCLIIETTFLQNSDEIRSKQAFETVLLESRNQLILTASNIQQQVTDLLETYQKIQSGLSKNEIPQLMRDDIHQQLAQLFYQGFLRHTPALQLKQFPRYLRAISYRMEKAIENIDRDEKAITELQAVWNPYWNAIATSDAEKLIPPAMDAYRWSLEEFRVSLFAQQLKTAYPVSKKRLEKQWDERISAQF
;
A
#
# COMPACT_ATOMS: atom_id res chain seq x y z
N SER A 1 -18.22 -44.44 16.93
CA SER A 1 -18.43 -42.99 16.70
C SER A 1 -17.50 -42.55 15.59
N HIS A 2 -18.05 -42.00 14.50
CA HIS A 2 -17.24 -41.52 13.39
C HIS A 2 -16.69 -40.14 13.77
N ALA A 3 -15.43 -40.08 14.19
CA ALA A 3 -14.71 -38.82 14.31
C ALA A 3 -14.59 -38.23 12.90
N LYS A 4 -15.41 -37.20 12.61
CA LYS A 4 -15.20 -36.33 11.45
C LYS A 4 -13.84 -35.67 11.65
N THR A 5 -12.81 -36.17 10.99
CA THR A 5 -11.58 -35.43 10.75
C THR A 5 -11.98 -34.22 9.91
N ASN A 6 -12.17 -33.06 10.55
CA ASN A 6 -12.23 -31.80 9.85
C ASN A 6 -10.92 -31.66 9.09
N LYS A 7 -10.96 -31.81 7.76
CA LYS A 7 -9.86 -31.44 6.88
C LYS A 7 -9.66 -29.94 7.05
N VAL A 8 -8.70 -29.55 7.88
CA VAL A 8 -8.25 -28.16 7.97
C VAL A 8 -7.45 -27.90 6.69
N THR A 9 -8.06 -27.21 5.73
CA THR A 9 -7.38 -26.77 4.51
C THR A 9 -6.46 -25.61 4.89
N GLY A 10 -5.19 -25.92 5.12
CA GLY A 10 -4.15 -24.91 5.33
C GLY A 10 -3.50 -24.52 4.01
N TYR A 11 -3.25 -23.23 3.82
CA TYR A 11 -2.57 -22.69 2.64
C TYR A 11 -1.08 -22.46 2.97
N PRO A 12 -0.15 -23.28 2.43
CA PRO A 12 1.27 -23.16 2.75
C PRO A 12 1.88 -21.93 2.08
N ALA A 13 2.66 -21.18 2.85
CA ALA A 13 3.37 -20.00 2.41
C ALA A 13 4.70 -19.84 3.14
N LEU A 14 5.58 -19.02 2.56
CA LEU A 14 6.79 -18.60 3.25
C LEU A 14 6.41 -17.58 4.33
N SER A 15 6.98 -17.69 5.52
CA SER A 15 6.88 -16.68 6.57
C SER A 15 8.26 -16.10 6.86
N ARG A 16 8.32 -14.79 7.07
CA ARG A 16 9.54 -14.07 7.40
C ARG A 16 9.87 -14.24 8.88
N HIS A 17 11.12 -14.58 9.18
CA HIS A 17 11.69 -14.54 10.52
C HIS A 17 12.96 -13.67 10.53
N ALA A 18 13.48 -13.37 11.73
CA ALA A 18 14.68 -12.55 11.89
C ALA A 18 15.88 -13.14 11.13
N GLU A 19 16.13 -14.44 11.28
CA GLU A 19 17.31 -15.13 10.74
C GLU A 19 17.04 -15.89 9.43
N GLY A 20 15.81 -15.87 8.91
CA GLY A 20 15.46 -16.76 7.81
C GLY A 20 14.04 -16.62 7.29
N VAL A 21 13.63 -17.66 6.56
CA VAL A 21 12.25 -17.89 6.13
C VAL A 21 11.86 -19.31 6.50
N THR A 22 10.61 -19.52 6.89
CA THR A 22 10.05 -20.84 7.20
C THR A 22 8.80 -21.07 6.36
N VAL A 23 8.30 -22.30 6.34
CA VAL A 23 7.00 -22.61 5.72
C VAL A 23 5.96 -22.71 6.82
N VAL A 24 4.88 -21.94 6.70
CA VAL A 24 3.76 -21.89 7.64
C VAL A 24 2.45 -22.13 6.88
N LEU A 25 1.49 -22.80 7.53
CA LEU A 25 0.13 -22.96 7.02
C LEU A 25 -0.74 -21.81 7.53
N TYR A 26 -1.39 -21.10 6.61
CA TYR A 26 -2.34 -20.03 6.93
C TYR A 26 -3.77 -20.48 6.70
N GLU A 27 -4.70 -19.84 7.39
CA GLU A 27 -6.14 -20.16 7.35
C GLU A 27 -6.81 -19.74 6.04
N THR A 28 -6.30 -18.69 5.39
CA THR A 28 -6.85 -18.16 4.14
C THR A 28 -5.79 -18.05 3.05
N GLU A 29 -6.21 -18.18 1.80
CA GLU A 29 -5.32 -18.04 0.65
C GLU A 29 -4.73 -16.63 0.54
N GLN A 30 -5.51 -15.60 0.87
CA GLN A 30 -5.06 -14.21 0.82
C GLN A 30 -3.94 -13.93 1.84
N LEU A 31 -4.10 -14.44 3.07
CA LEU A 31 -3.08 -14.33 4.10
C LEU A 31 -1.81 -15.10 3.70
N ALA A 32 -1.97 -16.33 3.18
CA ALA A 32 -0.87 -17.10 2.64
C ALA A 32 -0.11 -16.34 1.52
N ARG A 33 -0.82 -15.75 0.55
CA ARG A 33 -0.19 -14.95 -0.53
C ARG A 33 0.58 -13.75 0.03
N TYR A 34 0.01 -13.02 0.98
CA TYR A 34 0.67 -11.88 1.62
C TYR A 34 1.98 -12.30 2.31
N HIS A 35 1.92 -13.31 3.17
CA HIS A 35 3.12 -13.79 3.86
C HIS A 35 4.13 -14.40 2.90
N HIS A 36 3.68 -15.18 1.91
CA HIS A 36 4.56 -15.79 0.92
C HIS A 36 5.36 -14.74 0.16
N ARG A 37 4.72 -13.66 -0.29
CA ARG A 37 5.41 -12.52 -0.94
C ARG A 37 6.46 -11.91 -0.02
N ASN A 38 6.11 -11.63 1.24
CA ASN A 38 7.05 -11.09 2.23
C ASN A 38 8.23 -12.04 2.52
N GLY A 39 7.97 -13.35 2.56
CA GLY A 39 9.00 -14.38 2.70
C GLY A 39 9.93 -14.42 1.49
N LEU A 40 9.39 -14.36 0.27
CA LEU A 40 10.19 -14.27 -0.96
C LEU A 40 11.05 -13.01 -1.00
N ILE A 41 10.52 -11.83 -0.62
CA ILE A 41 11.31 -10.58 -0.52
C ILE A 41 12.51 -10.80 0.42
N ARG A 42 12.29 -11.42 1.58
CA ARG A 42 13.36 -11.74 2.53
C ARG A 42 14.39 -12.71 1.94
N LEU A 43 13.92 -13.75 1.24
CA LEU A 43 14.78 -14.77 0.63
C LEU A 43 15.66 -14.19 -0.50
N PHE A 44 15.08 -13.39 -1.39
CA PHE A 44 15.83 -12.63 -2.40
C PHE A 44 16.81 -11.66 -1.73
N GLY A 45 16.42 -10.98 -0.66
CA GLY A 45 17.30 -10.08 0.10
C GLY A 45 18.55 -10.79 0.63
N PHE A 46 18.43 -12.03 1.12
CA PHE A 46 19.60 -12.81 1.54
C PHE A 46 20.52 -13.16 0.36
N GLN A 47 19.95 -13.57 -0.76
CA GLN A 47 20.72 -13.96 -1.95
C GLN A 47 21.41 -12.76 -2.65
N LEU A 48 20.86 -11.55 -2.46
CA LEU A 48 21.30 -10.31 -3.10
C LEU A 48 22.04 -9.37 -2.13
N LYS A 49 22.64 -9.90 -1.05
CA LYS A 49 23.31 -9.06 -0.04
C LYS A 49 24.36 -8.11 -0.64
N LYS A 50 25.19 -8.60 -1.58
CA LYS A 50 26.23 -7.78 -2.22
C LYS A 50 25.64 -6.66 -3.07
N GLU A 51 24.56 -6.95 -3.78
CA GLU A 51 23.85 -6.01 -4.63
C GLU A 51 23.10 -4.97 -3.82
N THR A 52 22.36 -5.37 -2.81
CA THR A 52 21.63 -4.45 -1.91
C THR A 52 22.59 -3.51 -1.18
N ASP A 53 23.74 -4.01 -0.73
CA ASP A 53 24.85 -3.22 -0.22
C ASP A 53 25.41 -2.22 -1.25
N TYR A 54 25.54 -2.64 -2.51
CA TYR A 54 25.96 -1.75 -3.60
C TYR A 54 24.92 -0.68 -3.88
N LEU A 55 23.63 -1.04 -3.98
CA LEU A 55 22.53 -0.10 -4.20
C LEU A 55 22.54 0.98 -3.12
N ARG A 56 22.63 0.59 -1.84
CA ARG A 56 22.68 1.52 -0.71
C ARG A 56 23.83 2.52 -0.81
N ARG A 57 25.02 2.09 -1.26
CA ARG A 57 26.22 2.93 -1.30
C ARG A 57 26.38 3.75 -2.59
N LYS A 58 25.80 3.30 -3.71
CA LYS A 58 26.13 3.82 -5.05
C LYS A 58 24.93 4.25 -5.88
N VAL A 59 23.72 3.80 -5.55
CA VAL A 59 22.50 4.12 -6.31
C VAL A 59 21.54 4.96 -5.46
N LEU A 60 21.26 4.52 -4.24
CA LEU A 60 20.36 5.16 -3.28
C LEU A 60 21.10 6.21 -2.45
N THR A 61 21.84 7.10 -3.13
CA THR A 61 22.72 8.09 -2.49
C THR A 61 22.05 9.42 -2.21
N ASP A 62 20.80 9.61 -2.63
CA ASP A 62 20.04 10.81 -2.33
C ASP A 62 19.79 10.89 -0.81
N LEU A 63 20.18 12.02 -0.21
CA LEU A 63 20.01 12.30 1.21
C LEU A 63 18.67 12.96 1.50
N LYS A 64 18.04 13.58 0.50
CA LYS A 64 16.78 14.31 0.67
C LYS A 64 15.62 13.36 0.94
N THR A 65 15.49 12.29 0.17
CA THR A 65 14.38 11.33 0.27
C THR A 65 14.29 10.65 1.64
N PRO A 66 15.39 10.15 2.25
CA PRO A 66 15.35 9.65 3.62
C PRO A 66 14.86 10.68 4.64
N ILE A 67 15.24 11.96 4.50
CA ILE A 67 14.79 13.03 5.40
C ILE A 67 13.28 13.24 5.26
N LEU A 68 12.77 13.32 4.03
CA LEU A 68 11.33 13.46 3.79
C LEU A 68 10.55 12.25 4.30
N TYR A 69 11.11 11.05 4.16
CA TYR A 69 10.51 9.81 4.66
C TYR A 69 10.40 9.80 6.18
N ASN A 70 11.45 10.22 6.89
CA ASN A 70 11.47 10.25 8.34
C ASN A 70 10.52 11.30 8.94
N GLN A 71 10.05 12.26 8.15
CA GLN A 71 9.02 13.22 8.55
C GLN A 71 7.60 12.67 8.40
N LEU A 72 7.42 11.50 7.78
CA LEU A 72 6.13 10.84 7.70
C LEU A 72 5.66 10.37 9.08
N PRO A 73 4.33 10.27 9.30
CA PRO A 73 3.79 9.70 10.53
C PRO A 73 4.35 8.31 10.81
N GLY A 74 4.89 8.09 12.02
CA GLY A 74 5.30 6.78 12.53
C GLY A 74 4.15 5.99 13.17
N LYS A 75 2.91 6.41 12.94
CA LYS A 75 1.69 5.76 13.44
C LYS A 75 0.59 5.87 12.40
N THR A 76 -0.16 4.80 12.20
CA THR A 76 -1.33 4.77 11.32
C THR A 76 -2.49 4.03 11.94
N GLU A 77 -3.71 4.32 11.49
CA GLU A 77 -4.89 3.50 11.81
C GLU A 77 -4.79 2.09 11.19
N LEU A 78 -3.92 1.90 10.19
CA LEU A 78 -3.69 0.64 9.50
C LEU A 78 -2.91 -0.38 10.31
N TYR A 79 -1.86 0.08 11.00
CA TYR A 79 -0.83 -0.80 11.55
C TYR A 79 -0.43 -0.42 12.99
N GLY A 80 -1.08 0.58 13.60
CA GLY A 80 -0.67 1.10 14.90
C GLY A 80 0.65 1.86 14.81
N ASP A 81 1.56 1.66 15.76
CA ASP A 81 2.91 2.23 15.69
C ASP A 81 3.70 1.49 14.60
N VAL A 82 4.18 2.25 13.61
CA VAL A 82 4.98 1.74 12.51
C VAL A 82 6.32 2.44 12.51
N SER A 83 7.37 1.69 12.82
CA SER A 83 8.74 2.11 12.59
C SER A 83 9.21 1.52 11.28
N GLY A 84 9.60 2.37 10.33
CA GLY A 84 10.19 1.96 9.06
C GLY A 84 11.59 2.54 8.91
N ASP A 85 12.57 1.71 8.58
CA ASP A 85 13.85 2.21 8.07
C ASP A 85 13.71 2.44 6.56
N TYR A 86 13.94 3.68 6.12
CA TYR A 86 13.80 4.05 4.70
C TYR A 86 14.54 3.10 3.77
N TYR A 87 15.78 2.73 4.11
CA TYR A 87 16.59 1.88 3.24
C TYR A 87 16.05 0.45 3.19
N ASP A 88 15.67 -0.11 4.33
CA ASP A 88 15.07 -1.45 4.35
C ASP A 88 13.72 -1.49 3.63
N ASP A 89 12.93 -0.42 3.71
CA ASP A 89 11.60 -0.35 3.09
C ASP A 89 11.69 -0.13 1.58
N ILE A 90 12.54 0.79 1.11
CA ILE A 90 12.76 0.97 -0.33
C ILE A 90 13.42 -0.26 -0.98
N LEU A 91 14.32 -0.96 -0.26
CA LEU A 91 14.89 -2.22 -0.77
C LEU A 91 13.83 -3.31 -0.93
N CYS A 92 12.83 -3.36 -0.04
CA CYS A 92 11.73 -4.32 -0.18
C CYS A 92 10.89 -4.00 -1.41
N LEU A 93 10.57 -2.73 -1.66
CA LEU A 93 9.87 -2.29 -2.87
C LEU A 93 10.66 -2.60 -4.15
N ILE A 94 11.98 -2.39 -4.12
CA ILE A 94 12.87 -2.70 -5.25
C ILE A 94 12.86 -4.20 -5.55
N ILE A 95 13.07 -5.04 -4.53
CA ILE A 95 13.02 -6.50 -4.68
C ILE A 95 11.64 -6.95 -5.17
N GLU A 96 10.57 -6.41 -4.59
CA GLU A 96 9.20 -6.71 -5.01
C GLU A 96 8.98 -6.39 -6.50
N THR A 97 9.36 -5.19 -6.91
CA THR A 97 9.15 -4.72 -8.28
C THR A 97 10.00 -5.50 -9.29
N THR A 98 11.23 -5.89 -8.92
CA THR A 98 12.15 -6.61 -9.80
C THR A 98 11.80 -8.10 -9.93
N PHE A 99 11.41 -8.78 -8.85
CA PHE A 99 11.35 -10.26 -8.84
C PHE A 99 9.95 -10.85 -8.64
N LEU A 100 8.95 -10.08 -8.19
CA LEU A 100 7.67 -10.62 -7.70
C LEU A 100 6.45 -10.32 -8.58
N GLN A 101 6.66 -10.11 -9.89
CA GLN A 101 5.57 -9.97 -10.88
C GLN A 101 4.65 -11.21 -10.87
N ASN A 102 5.23 -12.43 -10.87
CA ASN A 102 4.51 -13.72 -10.84
C ASN A 102 4.80 -14.49 -9.54
N SER A 103 4.67 -13.83 -8.39
CA SER A 103 5.05 -14.41 -7.09
C SER A 103 4.38 -15.75 -6.78
N ASP A 104 3.14 -15.95 -7.24
CA ASP A 104 2.34 -17.13 -6.94
C ASP A 104 2.93 -18.41 -7.55
N GLU A 105 3.76 -18.28 -8.59
CA GLU A 105 4.44 -19.37 -9.29
C GLU A 105 5.76 -19.78 -8.61
N ILE A 106 6.30 -18.95 -7.69
CA ILE A 106 7.60 -19.18 -7.05
C ILE A 106 7.45 -20.13 -5.84
N ARG A 107 7.09 -21.38 -6.12
CA ARG A 107 6.82 -22.42 -5.10
C ARG A 107 7.94 -23.46 -4.94
N SER A 108 9.01 -23.35 -5.70
CA SER A 108 10.13 -24.29 -5.68
C SER A 108 11.47 -23.56 -5.76
N LYS A 109 12.55 -24.25 -5.34
CA LYS A 109 13.91 -23.74 -5.48
C LYS A 109 14.24 -23.42 -6.95
N GLN A 110 13.86 -24.30 -7.88
CA GLN A 110 14.10 -24.09 -9.30
C GLN A 110 13.40 -22.83 -9.82
N ALA A 111 12.12 -22.64 -9.48
CA ALA A 111 11.38 -21.44 -9.88
C ALA A 111 12.02 -20.16 -9.32
N PHE A 112 12.48 -20.20 -8.06
CA PHE A 112 13.19 -19.09 -7.42
C PHE A 112 14.52 -18.77 -8.13
N GLU A 113 15.33 -19.79 -8.43
CA GLU A 113 16.62 -19.63 -9.11
C GLU A 113 16.45 -19.11 -10.55
N THR A 114 15.42 -19.57 -11.27
CA THR A 114 15.07 -19.07 -12.60
C THR A 114 14.77 -17.58 -12.55
N VAL A 115 13.83 -17.14 -11.70
CA VAL A 115 13.45 -15.73 -11.57
C VAL A 115 14.63 -14.87 -11.14
N LEU A 116 15.45 -15.36 -10.20
CA LEU A 116 16.66 -14.69 -9.77
C LEU A 116 17.59 -14.42 -10.95
N LEU A 117 17.90 -15.45 -11.74
CA LEU A 117 18.85 -15.32 -12.86
C LEU A 117 18.32 -14.38 -13.95
N GLU A 118 17.05 -14.51 -14.31
CA GLU A 118 16.42 -13.75 -15.39
C GLU A 118 16.28 -12.25 -15.08
N SER A 119 15.99 -11.91 -13.82
CA SER A 119 15.64 -10.53 -13.43
C SER A 119 16.78 -9.76 -12.75
N ARG A 120 17.87 -10.42 -12.36
CA ARG A 120 18.97 -9.79 -11.58
C ARG A 120 19.59 -8.58 -12.28
N ASN A 121 19.70 -8.59 -13.60
CA ASN A 121 20.27 -7.49 -14.37
C ASN A 121 19.38 -6.22 -14.35
N GLN A 122 18.08 -6.35 -14.06
CA GLN A 122 17.15 -5.23 -13.96
C GLN A 122 17.22 -4.51 -12.61
N LEU A 123 17.90 -5.09 -11.62
CA LEU A 123 17.88 -4.61 -10.24
C LEU A 123 18.35 -3.15 -10.10
N ILE A 124 19.45 -2.79 -10.78
CA ILE A 124 20.02 -1.43 -10.71
C ILE A 124 19.09 -0.42 -11.38
N LEU A 125 18.58 -0.73 -12.58
CA LEU A 125 17.65 0.15 -13.28
C LEU A 125 16.35 0.35 -12.48
N THR A 126 15.82 -0.74 -11.92
CA THR A 126 14.62 -0.72 -11.07
C THR A 126 14.85 0.14 -9.83
N ALA A 127 16.01 0.00 -9.18
CA ALA A 127 16.38 0.80 -8.01
C ALA A 127 16.43 2.30 -8.32
N SER A 128 17.07 2.70 -9.43
CA SER A 128 17.13 4.11 -9.84
C SER A 128 15.74 4.69 -10.13
N ASN A 129 14.89 3.92 -10.84
CA ASN A 129 13.53 4.36 -11.17
C ASN A 129 12.67 4.50 -9.91
N ILE A 130 12.75 3.55 -8.97
CA ILE A 130 12.02 3.60 -7.71
C ILE A 130 12.52 4.75 -6.84
N GLN A 131 13.84 4.96 -6.75
CA GLN A 131 14.41 6.11 -6.02
C GLN A 131 13.80 7.41 -6.53
N GLN A 132 13.83 7.65 -7.85
CA GLN A 132 13.24 8.87 -8.44
C GLN A 132 11.74 8.97 -8.16
N GLN A 133 10.98 7.89 -8.38
CA GLN A 133 9.54 7.86 -8.15
C GLN A 133 9.19 8.20 -6.69
N VAL A 134 9.92 7.62 -5.72
CA VAL A 134 9.69 7.86 -4.29
C VAL A 134 10.04 9.30 -3.92
N THR A 135 11.13 9.84 -4.45
CA THR A 135 11.49 11.26 -4.28
C THR A 135 10.37 12.17 -4.76
N ASP A 136 9.88 11.97 -5.99
CA ASP A 136 8.81 12.78 -6.58
C ASP A 136 7.50 12.71 -5.77
N LEU A 137 7.17 11.52 -5.27
CA LEU A 137 6.01 11.29 -4.41
C LEU A 137 6.12 12.05 -3.09
N LEU A 138 7.24 11.93 -2.39
CA LEU A 138 7.46 12.59 -1.11
C LEU A 138 7.54 14.12 -1.24
N GLU A 139 8.12 14.63 -2.33
CA GLU A 139 8.10 16.06 -2.63
C GLU A 139 6.69 16.58 -2.89
N THR A 140 5.88 15.83 -3.65
CA THR A 140 4.50 16.21 -3.94
C THR A 140 3.66 16.17 -2.66
N TYR A 141 3.85 15.15 -1.82
CA TYR A 141 3.27 15.08 -0.48
C TYR A 141 3.60 16.32 0.36
N GLN A 142 4.88 16.72 0.42
CA GLN A 142 5.31 17.92 1.17
C GLN A 142 4.69 19.21 0.64
N LYS A 143 4.56 19.35 -0.69
CA LYS A 143 3.89 20.51 -1.31
C LYS A 143 2.42 20.57 -0.91
N ILE A 144 1.72 19.43 -0.90
CA ILE A 144 0.33 19.34 -0.46
C ILE A 144 0.22 19.71 1.02
N GLN A 145 1.04 19.11 1.90
CA GLN A 145 1.06 19.44 3.33
C GLN A 145 1.30 20.94 3.57
N SER A 146 2.26 21.54 2.87
CA SER A 146 2.52 22.99 2.94
C SER A 146 1.34 23.82 2.47
N GLY A 147 0.61 23.35 1.45
CA GLY A 147 -0.61 24.01 0.94
C GLY A 147 -1.78 23.93 1.93
N LEU A 148 -1.94 22.81 2.64
CA LEU A 148 -2.99 22.62 3.65
C LEU A 148 -2.82 23.55 4.86
N SER A 149 -1.59 23.93 5.18
CA SER A 149 -1.27 24.89 6.25
C SER A 149 -1.72 26.32 5.95
N LYS A 150 -2.19 26.63 4.74
CA LYS A 150 -2.73 27.95 4.40
C LYS A 150 -4.15 28.11 4.97
N ASN A 151 -4.48 29.31 5.44
CA ASN A 151 -5.76 29.63 6.07
C ASN A 151 -6.97 29.54 5.12
N GLU A 152 -6.75 29.54 3.81
CA GLU A 152 -7.81 29.57 2.78
C GLU A 152 -8.49 28.21 2.57
N ILE A 153 -7.91 27.12 3.07
CA ILE A 153 -8.50 25.78 2.96
C ILE A 153 -9.57 25.58 4.04
N PRO A 154 -10.82 25.24 3.69
CA PRO A 154 -11.86 24.91 4.66
C PRO A 154 -11.47 23.75 5.58
N GLN A 155 -11.83 23.83 6.86
CA GLN A 155 -11.40 22.86 7.87
C GLN A 155 -11.83 21.41 7.53
N LEU A 156 -13.07 21.20 7.08
CA LEU A 156 -13.56 19.87 6.74
C LEU A 156 -12.77 19.23 5.59
N MET A 157 -12.41 20.02 4.57
CA MET A 157 -11.56 19.58 3.47
C MET A 157 -10.15 19.26 3.95
N ARG A 158 -9.57 20.14 4.80
CA ARG A 158 -8.24 19.95 5.39
C ARG A 158 -8.17 18.62 6.15
N ASP A 159 -9.15 18.35 7.01
CA ASP A 159 -9.20 17.15 7.83
C ASP A 159 -9.35 15.88 6.97
N ASP A 160 -10.23 15.89 5.96
CA ASP A 160 -10.38 14.75 5.06
C ASP A 160 -9.12 14.47 4.23
N ILE A 161 -8.43 15.52 3.74
CA ILE A 161 -7.16 15.34 3.01
C ILE A 161 -6.07 14.81 3.95
N HIS A 162 -5.95 15.33 5.18
CA HIS A 162 -5.00 14.78 6.15
C HIS A 162 -5.28 13.32 6.45
N GLN A 163 -6.55 12.93 6.62
CA GLN A 163 -6.93 11.53 6.81
C GLN A 163 -6.50 10.69 5.60
N GLN A 164 -6.81 11.13 4.37
CA GLN A 164 -6.38 10.41 3.16
C GLN A 164 -4.87 10.23 3.10
N LEU A 165 -4.11 11.31 3.35
CA LEU A 165 -2.65 11.29 3.29
C LEU A 165 -2.05 10.35 4.35
N ALA A 166 -2.59 10.33 5.57
CA ALA A 166 -2.13 9.43 6.63
C ALA A 166 -2.32 7.94 6.28
N GLN A 167 -3.30 7.61 5.43
CA GLN A 167 -3.54 6.24 4.96
C GLN A 167 -2.72 5.85 3.73
N LEU A 168 -2.04 6.80 3.09
CA LEU A 168 -1.19 6.57 1.91
C LEU A 168 0.30 6.71 2.26
N PHE A 169 0.65 7.67 3.12
CA PHE A 169 2.03 8.04 3.45
C PHE A 169 2.26 7.94 4.95
N TYR A 170 3.08 6.95 5.33
CA TYR A 170 3.49 6.66 6.70
C TYR A 170 4.83 5.93 6.67
N GLN A 171 5.58 5.94 7.76
CA GLN A 171 6.79 5.13 7.84
C GLN A 171 6.42 3.66 7.68
N GLY A 172 6.90 3.01 6.61
CA GLY A 172 6.58 1.63 6.22
C GLY A 172 5.78 1.53 4.92
N PHE A 173 5.25 2.64 4.37
CA PHE A 173 4.35 2.56 3.21
C PHE A 173 5.01 1.94 1.97
N LEU A 174 6.33 2.11 1.78
CA LEU A 174 7.07 1.51 0.66
C LEU A 174 7.14 -0.02 0.76
N ARG A 175 7.11 -0.57 1.97
CA ARG A 175 7.10 -2.01 2.22
C ARG A 175 5.72 -2.62 2.07
N HIS A 176 4.71 -1.93 2.57
CA HIS A 176 3.37 -2.48 2.71
C HIS A 176 2.49 -2.20 1.50
N THR A 177 2.72 -1.12 0.77
CA THR A 177 1.92 -0.77 -0.41
C THR A 177 2.34 -1.62 -1.61
N PRO A 178 1.42 -2.35 -2.25
CA PRO A 178 1.75 -3.14 -3.43
C PRO A 178 2.27 -2.24 -4.55
N ALA A 179 3.32 -2.67 -5.26
CA ALA A 179 3.91 -1.89 -6.34
C ALA A 179 2.89 -1.41 -7.40
N LEU A 180 1.85 -2.20 -7.71
CA LEU A 180 0.78 -1.81 -8.63
C LEU A 180 -0.05 -0.62 -8.12
N GLN A 181 -0.26 -0.54 -6.81
CA GLN A 181 -1.02 0.53 -6.17
C GLN A 181 -0.17 1.77 -5.96
N LEU A 182 1.11 1.58 -5.62
CA LEU A 182 2.07 2.69 -5.50
C LEU A 182 2.20 3.47 -6.83
N LYS A 183 2.09 2.79 -7.98
CA LYS A 183 2.02 3.45 -9.31
C LYS A 183 0.83 4.40 -9.48
N GLN A 184 -0.23 4.26 -8.69
CA GLN A 184 -1.40 5.14 -8.73
C GLN A 184 -1.25 6.38 -7.85
N PHE A 185 -0.31 6.39 -6.90
CA PHE A 185 -0.14 7.50 -5.95
C PHE A 185 0.08 8.85 -6.63
N PRO A 186 0.82 8.99 -7.75
CA PRO A 186 0.93 10.26 -8.44
C PRO A 186 -0.44 10.81 -8.90
N ARG A 187 -1.35 9.93 -9.33
CA ARG A 187 -2.72 10.33 -9.73
C ARG A 187 -3.56 10.72 -8.51
N TYR A 188 -3.44 10.00 -7.40
CA TYR A 188 -4.13 10.36 -6.15
C TYR A 188 -3.66 11.71 -5.60
N LEU A 189 -2.34 11.96 -5.56
CA LEU A 189 -1.80 13.25 -5.15
C LEU A 189 -2.24 14.38 -6.09
N ARG A 190 -2.26 14.14 -7.41
CA ARG A 190 -2.78 15.11 -8.38
C ARG A 190 -4.26 15.41 -8.17
N ALA A 191 -5.06 14.42 -7.79
CA ALA A 191 -6.47 14.62 -7.45
C ALA A 191 -6.62 15.51 -6.20
N ILE A 192 -5.78 15.31 -5.18
CA ILE A 192 -5.74 16.16 -3.98
C ILE A 192 -5.36 17.60 -4.35
N SER A 193 -4.27 17.81 -5.11
CA SER A 193 -3.87 19.15 -5.56
C SER A 193 -4.99 19.84 -6.34
N TYR A 194 -5.61 19.14 -7.28
CA TYR A 194 -6.72 19.68 -8.07
C TYR A 194 -7.92 20.06 -7.19
N ARG A 195 -8.26 19.22 -6.21
CA ARG A 195 -9.33 19.52 -5.25
C ARG A 195 -9.03 20.78 -4.45
N MET A 196 -7.83 20.91 -3.91
CA MET A 196 -7.41 22.09 -3.13
C MET A 196 -7.52 23.38 -3.96
N GLU A 197 -7.24 23.32 -5.26
CA GLU A 197 -7.37 24.48 -6.15
C GLU A 197 -8.83 24.80 -6.52
N LYS A 198 -9.65 23.78 -6.78
CA LYS A 198 -10.98 23.96 -7.39
C LYS A 198 -12.15 23.96 -6.42
N ALA A 199 -12.04 23.29 -5.28
CA ALA A 199 -13.13 23.20 -4.33
C ALA A 199 -13.42 24.53 -3.62
N ILE A 200 -12.46 25.47 -3.60
CA ILE A 200 -12.66 26.83 -3.08
C ILE A 200 -13.71 27.59 -3.91
N GLU A 201 -13.88 27.27 -5.20
CA GLU A 201 -14.89 27.88 -6.07
C GLU A 201 -16.33 27.44 -5.70
N ASN A 202 -16.50 26.28 -5.04
CA ASN A 202 -17.79 25.77 -4.60
C ASN A 202 -17.65 24.80 -3.41
N ILE A 203 -17.58 25.39 -2.21
CA ILE A 203 -17.35 24.66 -0.95
C ILE A 203 -18.50 23.69 -0.66
N ASP A 204 -19.76 24.11 -0.81
CA ASP A 204 -20.95 23.27 -0.56
C ASP A 204 -20.93 21.96 -1.38
N ARG A 205 -20.43 22.02 -2.62
CA ARG A 205 -20.28 20.82 -3.46
C ARG A 205 -19.22 19.87 -2.90
N ASP A 206 -18.10 20.40 -2.42
CA ASP A 206 -17.04 19.60 -1.80
C ASP A 206 -17.52 18.94 -0.52
N GLU A 207 -18.21 19.67 0.36
CA GLU A 207 -18.75 19.13 1.62
C GLU A 207 -19.78 18.01 1.38
N LYS A 208 -20.63 18.15 0.36
CA LYS A 208 -21.55 17.08 -0.07
C LYS A 208 -20.78 15.85 -0.56
N ALA A 209 -19.71 16.04 -1.32
CA ALA A 209 -18.86 14.94 -1.79
C ALA A 209 -18.12 14.25 -0.62
N ILE A 210 -17.64 14.99 0.38
CA ILE A 210 -17.08 14.43 1.62
C ILE A 210 -18.12 13.58 2.34
N THR A 211 -19.36 14.09 2.47
CA THR A 211 -20.46 13.35 3.11
C THR A 211 -20.77 12.05 2.36
N GLU A 212 -20.79 12.09 1.02
CA GLU A 212 -21.01 10.91 0.19
C GLU A 212 -19.90 9.87 0.38
N LEU A 213 -18.64 10.32 0.45
CA LEU A 213 -17.48 9.48 0.72
C LEU A 213 -17.52 8.84 2.11
N GLN A 214 -17.81 9.64 3.15
CA GLN A 214 -17.83 9.17 4.54
C GLN A 214 -18.82 8.03 4.76
N ALA A 215 -19.93 7.99 4.00
CA ALA A 215 -20.91 6.91 4.06
C ALA A 215 -20.34 5.52 3.72
N VAL A 216 -19.30 5.45 2.89
CA VAL A 216 -18.64 4.18 2.48
C VAL A 216 -17.24 4.02 3.07
N TRP A 217 -16.60 5.13 3.47
CA TRP A 217 -15.29 5.16 4.11
C TRP A 217 -15.36 4.73 5.58
N ASN A 218 -16.27 5.31 6.37
CA ASN A 218 -16.35 5.06 7.81
C ASN A 218 -16.66 3.59 8.13
N PRO A 219 -17.60 2.89 7.46
CA PRO A 219 -17.86 1.47 7.73
C PRO A 219 -16.60 0.61 7.57
N TYR A 220 -15.81 0.86 6.53
CA TYR A 220 -14.57 0.15 6.28
C TYR A 220 -13.56 0.35 7.41
N TRP A 221 -13.22 1.60 7.72
CA TRP A 221 -12.19 1.88 8.71
C TRP A 221 -12.60 1.53 10.14
N ASN A 222 -13.89 1.63 10.48
CA ASN A 222 -14.41 1.13 11.75
C ASN A 222 -14.28 -0.40 11.87
N ALA A 223 -14.54 -1.14 10.79
CA ALA A 223 -14.35 -2.58 10.78
C ALA A 223 -12.86 -2.94 10.92
N ILE A 224 -11.96 -2.24 10.24
CA ILE A 224 -10.51 -2.42 10.40
C ILE A 224 -10.08 -2.16 11.85
N ALA A 225 -10.53 -1.07 12.45
CA ALA A 225 -10.16 -0.69 13.83
C ALA A 225 -10.69 -1.66 14.90
N THR A 226 -11.77 -2.39 14.62
CA THR A 226 -12.40 -3.33 15.56
C THR A 226 -12.04 -4.80 15.29
N SER A 227 -11.33 -5.08 14.20
CA SER A 227 -10.93 -6.44 13.83
C SER A 227 -9.75 -6.95 14.65
N ASP A 228 -9.70 -8.26 14.84
CA ASP A 228 -8.52 -8.94 15.38
C ASP A 228 -7.37 -8.87 14.36
N ALA A 229 -6.27 -8.23 14.74
CA ALA A 229 -5.14 -7.95 13.86
C ALA A 229 -4.53 -9.22 13.25
N GLU A 230 -4.61 -10.37 13.94
CA GLU A 230 -4.07 -11.64 13.44
C GLU A 230 -4.92 -12.27 12.33
N LYS A 231 -6.20 -11.90 12.23
CA LYS A 231 -7.16 -12.44 11.26
C LYS A 231 -7.53 -11.46 10.17
N LEU A 232 -7.07 -10.21 10.30
CA LEU A 232 -7.39 -9.15 9.38
C LEU A 232 -6.57 -9.29 8.08
N ILE A 233 -7.25 -9.24 6.95
CA ILE A 233 -6.60 -9.05 5.65
C ILE A 233 -5.91 -7.68 5.70
N PRO A 234 -4.58 -7.59 5.51
CA PRO A 234 -3.90 -6.30 5.52
C PRO A 234 -4.58 -5.34 4.54
N PRO A 235 -4.96 -4.11 4.94
CA PRO A 235 -5.71 -3.21 4.04
C PRO A 235 -4.99 -2.91 2.73
N ALA A 236 -3.66 -3.00 2.72
CA ALA A 236 -2.85 -2.96 1.51
C ALA A 236 -3.23 -4.02 0.45
N MET A 237 -3.70 -5.19 0.89
CA MET A 237 -4.19 -6.29 0.05
C MET A 237 -5.69 -6.20 -0.25
N ASP A 238 -6.39 -5.26 0.37
CA ASP A 238 -7.82 -5.15 0.23
C ASP A 238 -8.20 -4.31 -1.01
N ALA A 239 -8.87 -4.95 -1.98
CA ALA A 239 -9.35 -4.26 -3.19
C ALA A 239 -10.37 -3.13 -2.92
N TYR A 240 -11.17 -3.24 -1.86
CA TYR A 240 -12.14 -2.21 -1.49
C TYR A 240 -11.45 -0.96 -0.96
N ARG A 241 -10.39 -1.13 -0.15
CA ARG A 241 -9.54 -0.02 0.30
C ARG A 241 -9.06 0.83 -0.87
N TRP A 242 -8.63 0.19 -1.97
CA TRP A 242 -8.21 0.89 -3.17
C TRP A 242 -9.38 1.47 -3.98
N SER A 243 -10.54 0.81 -3.94
CA SER A 243 -11.78 1.34 -4.55
C SER A 243 -12.24 2.63 -3.87
N LEU A 244 -11.94 2.82 -2.58
CA LEU A 244 -12.17 4.10 -1.88
C LEU A 244 -11.31 5.23 -2.45
N GLU A 245 -10.05 4.99 -2.82
CA GLU A 245 -9.20 6.01 -3.47
C GLU A 245 -9.70 6.34 -4.88
N GLU A 246 -10.13 5.33 -5.64
CA GLU A 246 -10.77 5.58 -6.94
C GLU A 246 -12.05 6.41 -6.78
N PHE A 247 -12.83 6.14 -5.73
CA PHE A 247 -14.04 6.90 -5.47
C PHE A 247 -13.72 8.35 -5.11
N ARG A 248 -12.68 8.60 -4.30
CA ARG A 248 -12.14 9.95 -4.07
C ARG A 248 -11.77 10.66 -5.38
N VAL A 249 -11.06 10.00 -6.29
CA VAL A 249 -10.75 10.57 -7.62
C VAL A 249 -12.04 10.89 -8.40
N SER A 250 -13.04 10.01 -8.37
CA SER A 250 -14.32 10.23 -9.05
C SER A 250 -15.14 11.39 -8.49
N LEU A 251 -15.05 11.65 -7.19
CA LEU A 251 -15.77 12.74 -6.53
C LEU A 251 -15.08 14.09 -6.75
N PHE A 252 -13.77 14.12 -6.55
CA PHE A 252 -13.03 15.38 -6.44
C PHE A 252 -12.25 15.78 -7.70
N ALA A 253 -11.96 14.84 -8.61
CA ALA A 253 -11.09 15.08 -9.76
C ALA A 253 -11.45 14.24 -11.00
N GLN A 254 -12.72 14.27 -11.42
CA GLN A 254 -13.27 13.46 -12.53
C GLN A 254 -12.43 13.46 -13.81
N GLN A 255 -11.83 14.59 -14.16
CA GLN A 255 -10.98 14.74 -15.35
C GLN A 255 -9.74 13.83 -15.37
N LEU A 256 -9.27 13.38 -14.19
CA LEU A 256 -8.12 12.48 -14.07
C LEU A 256 -8.48 11.02 -14.38
N LYS A 257 -9.78 10.70 -14.46
CA LYS A 257 -10.35 9.37 -14.65
C LYS A 257 -9.96 8.38 -13.54
N THR A 258 -10.81 7.36 -13.36
CA THR A 258 -10.54 6.25 -12.44
C THR A 258 -9.91 5.07 -13.17
N ALA A 259 -9.17 4.22 -12.45
CA ALA A 259 -8.58 3.02 -13.02
C ALA A 259 -9.64 2.01 -13.49
N TYR A 260 -10.80 2.02 -12.84
CA TYR A 260 -11.98 1.22 -13.16
C TYR A 260 -13.24 1.96 -12.72
N PRO A 261 -14.44 1.59 -13.23
CA PRO A 261 -15.65 2.32 -12.89
C PRO A 261 -16.08 2.05 -11.44
N VAL A 262 -16.23 3.11 -10.67
CA VAL A 262 -16.57 3.11 -9.24
C VAL A 262 -17.70 4.10 -8.98
N SER A 263 -18.53 3.81 -7.98
CA SER A 263 -19.57 4.71 -7.48
C SER A 263 -19.96 4.30 -6.06
N LYS A 264 -20.63 5.18 -5.32
CA LYS A 264 -21.17 4.87 -3.99
C LYS A 264 -21.99 3.58 -3.99
N LYS A 265 -22.96 3.45 -4.89
CA LYS A 265 -23.80 2.24 -5.03
C LYS A 265 -22.99 0.96 -5.26
N ARG A 266 -21.90 1.03 -6.03
CA ARG A 266 -21.02 -0.13 -6.27
C ARG A 266 -20.25 -0.50 -5.01
N LEU A 267 -19.75 0.49 -4.27
CA LEU A 267 -19.06 0.27 -3.00
C LEU A 267 -20.02 -0.29 -1.95
N GLU A 268 -21.21 0.27 -1.78
CA GLU A 268 -22.23 -0.26 -0.85
C GLU A 268 -22.53 -1.73 -1.14
N LYS A 269 -22.76 -2.09 -2.41
CA LYS A 269 -22.96 -3.49 -2.80
C LYS A 269 -21.76 -4.38 -2.46
N GLN A 270 -20.54 -3.93 -2.78
CA GLN A 270 -19.33 -4.69 -2.43
C GLN A 270 -19.16 -4.86 -0.93
N TRP A 271 -19.57 -3.87 -0.13
CA TRP A 271 -19.53 -3.91 1.32
C TRP A 271 -20.53 -4.91 1.89
N ASP A 272 -21.77 -4.90 1.39
CA ASP A 272 -22.82 -5.84 1.79
C ASP A 272 -22.42 -7.30 1.48
N GLU A 273 -21.84 -7.55 0.32
CA GLU A 273 -21.32 -8.86 -0.08
C GLU A 273 -20.20 -9.35 0.85
N ARG A 274 -19.35 -8.44 1.36
CA ARG A 274 -18.28 -8.76 2.30
C ARG A 274 -18.79 -9.15 3.67
N ILE A 275 -19.69 -8.34 4.23
CA ILE A 275 -20.31 -8.63 5.52
C ILE A 275 -21.04 -9.97 5.44
N SER A 276 -21.77 -10.21 4.35
CA SER A 276 -22.50 -11.46 4.14
C SER A 276 -21.61 -12.69 3.99
N ALA A 277 -20.34 -12.53 3.60
CA ALA A 277 -19.38 -13.62 3.47
C ALA A 277 -18.57 -13.89 4.76
N GLN A 278 -18.64 -12.99 5.75
CA GLN A 278 -18.02 -13.16 7.08
C GLN A 278 -18.96 -13.79 8.12
N PHE A 279 -20.26 -13.91 7.80
CA PHE A 279 -21.29 -14.62 8.57
C PHE A 279 -21.78 -15.87 7.84
#